data_AF-A0A4Q3EYT5-F1
#
_entry.id   AF-A0A4Q3EYT5-F1
#
_cell.length_a   1.000
_cell.length_b   1.000
_cell.length_c   1.000
_cell.angle_alpha   90.00
_cell.angle_beta   90.00
_cell.angle_gamma   90.00
#
_symmetry.space_group_name_H-M   'P 1'
#
loop_
_entity.id
_entity.type
_entity.pdbx_description
1 polymer ?
#
loop_
_entity_poly.entity_id
_entity_poly.type
_entity_poly.pdbx_seq_one_letter_code
_entity_poly.pdbx_strand_id
1 'polypeptide(L)' 'MRLTLILAVLCLGFASCEKNYVCECTGTDGAVKKSFEVNEWKKNMAKDKCVTYQNNINTSIALGYTCVIK' A
#
# COMPACT_ATOMS: atom_id res chain seq x y z
N MET A 1 -1.37 3.83 49.26
CA MET A 1 -2.01 3.70 47.93
C MET A 1 -0.88 3.75 46.91
N ARG A 2 -0.32 2.62 46.46
CA ARG A 2 -0.80 1.79 45.33
C ARG A 2 -1.18 2.65 44.11
N LEU A 3 -0.29 2.77 43.13
CA LEU A 3 -0.49 2.22 41.79
C LEU A 3 0.77 2.42 40.94
N THR A 4 1.43 1.31 40.66
CA THR A 4 2.40 1.11 39.59
C THR A 4 1.90 1.65 38.25
N LEU A 5 2.58 2.65 37.69
CA LEU A 5 2.52 2.99 36.26
C LEU A 5 3.72 2.34 35.54
N ILE A 6 3.82 1.02 35.68
CA ILE A 6 4.50 0.18 34.69
C ILE A 6 3.39 -0.17 33.71
N LEU A 7 3.19 0.62 32.67
CA LEU A 7 2.26 0.26 31.59
C LEU A 7 2.84 0.66 30.24
N ALA A 8 3.41 -0.35 29.60
CA ALA A 8 3.27 -0.61 28.17
C ALA A 8 3.72 0.50 27.20
N VAL A 9 5.02 0.56 26.95
CA VAL A 9 5.50 0.85 25.58
C VAL A 9 6.30 -0.36 25.07
N LEU A 10 5.68 -1.53 25.24
CA LEU A 10 6.08 -2.79 24.62
C LEU A 10 5.48 -2.96 23.21
N CYS A 11 4.91 -1.91 22.62
CA CYS A 11 4.37 -1.93 21.25
C CYS A 11 5.34 -1.33 20.21
N LEU A 12 6.64 -1.39 20.45
CA LEU A 12 7.65 -1.32 19.37
C LEU A 12 7.84 -2.68 18.68
N GLY A 13 7.10 -3.70 19.13
CA GLY A 13 6.83 -4.87 18.31
C GLY A 13 6.13 -4.39 17.05
N PHE A 14 6.90 -4.38 15.97
CA PHE A 14 6.47 -4.32 14.58
C PHE A 14 5.36 -5.33 14.39
N ALA A 15 4.13 -4.94 14.73
CA ALA A 15 2.95 -5.55 14.20
C ALA A 15 3.11 -5.34 12.70
N SER A 16 3.63 -6.37 12.04
CA SER A 16 3.38 -6.65 10.64
C SER A 16 1.88 -6.84 10.53
N CYS A 17 1.11 -5.78 10.76
CA CYS A 17 -0.28 -5.70 10.39
C CYS A 17 -0.23 -5.77 8.88
N GLU A 18 -0.38 -6.99 8.39
CA GLU A 18 -1.00 -7.31 7.13
C GLU A 18 -2.22 -6.39 7.03
N LYS A 19 -2.03 -5.30 6.29
CA LYS A 19 -3.04 -4.30 6.03
C LYS A 19 -3.47 -4.54 4.61
N ASN A 20 -4.77 -4.45 4.38
CA ASN A 20 -5.30 -4.44 3.04
C ASN A 20 -4.94 -3.07 2.45
N TYR A 21 -4.06 -3.09 1.46
CA TYR A 21 -3.68 -1.90 0.70
C TYR A 21 -4.43 -1.91 -0.62
N VAL A 22 -4.87 -0.76 -1.09
CA VAL A 22 -5.44 -0.65 -2.44
C VAL A 22 -4.42 0.05 -3.32
N CYS A 23 -3.98 -0.59 -4.40
CA CYS A 23 -3.18 0.09 -5.41
C CYS A 23 -4.12 0.80 -6.37
N GLU A 24 -4.12 2.13 -6.36
CA GLU A 24 -4.88 2.96 -7.30
C GLU A 24 -3.92 3.60 -8.31
N CYS A 25 -4.16 3.30 -9.58
CA CYS A 25 -3.46 3.87 -10.73
C CYS A 25 -4.36 4.89 -11.42
N THR A 26 -3.84 6.10 -11.62
CA THR A 26 -4.52 7.15 -12.37
C THR A 26 -3.71 7.43 -13.63
N GLY A 27 -4.36 7.39 -14.80
CA GLY A 27 -3.74 7.78 -16.07
C GLY A 27 -3.45 9.28 -16.12
N THR A 28 -2.52 9.72 -16.99
CA THR A 28 -2.12 11.12 -17.13
C THR A 28 -3.30 12.08 -17.35
N ASP A 29 -4.34 11.63 -18.06
CA ASP A 29 -5.55 12.42 -18.33
C ASP A 29 -6.57 12.42 -17.18
N GLY A 30 -6.26 11.80 -16.04
CA GLY A 30 -7.15 11.72 -14.87
C GLY A 30 -8.40 10.86 -15.05
N ALA A 31 -8.68 10.40 -16.27
CA ALA A 31 -9.92 9.74 -16.65
C ALA A 31 -9.94 8.24 -16.32
N VAL A 32 -8.80 7.55 -16.41
CA VAL A 32 -8.74 6.10 -16.19
C VAL A 32 -8.19 5.80 -14.82
N LYS A 33 -9.06 5.29 -13.94
CA LYS A 33 -8.70 4.76 -12.63
C LYS A 33 -8.71 3.24 -12.69
N LYS A 34 -7.55 2.62 -12.46
CA LYS A 34 -7.41 1.18 -12.29
C LYS A 34 -7.07 0.93 -10.83
N SER A 35 -7.87 0.14 -10.14
CA SER A 35 -7.60 -0.21 -8.74
C SER A 35 -7.57 -1.73 -8.58
N PHE A 36 -6.65 -2.23 -7.76
CA PHE A 36 -6.70 -3.60 -7.29
C PHE A 36 -6.33 -3.68 -5.82
N GLU A 37 -7.01 -4.57 -5.11
CA GLU A 37 -6.77 -4.81 -3.70
C GLU A 37 -5.55 -5.72 -3.52
N VAL A 38 -4.73 -5.36 -2.53
CA VAL A 38 -3.50 -6.05 -2.16
C VAL A 38 -3.67 -6.45 -0.70
N ASN A 39 -4.38 -7.57 -0.51
CA ASN A 39 -4.78 -8.08 0.81
C ASN A 39 -3.67 -8.89 1.48
N GLU A 40 -3.50 -8.67 2.77
CA GLU A 40 -2.54 -9.40 3.62
C GLU A 40 -1.06 -9.21 3.27
N TRP A 41 -0.68 -8.05 2.70
CA TRP A 41 0.72 -7.78 2.37
C TRP A 41 1.38 -6.84 3.37
N LYS A 42 2.68 -7.04 3.57
CA LYS A 42 3.53 -6.01 4.16
C LYS A 42 3.54 -4.79 3.22
N LYS A 43 3.49 -3.57 3.79
CA LYS A 43 3.46 -2.30 3.04
C LYS A 43 4.48 -2.23 1.89
N ASN A 44 5.69 -2.73 2.12
CA ASN A 44 6.75 -2.73 1.11
C ASN A 44 6.44 -3.67 -0.06
N MET A 45 5.87 -4.85 0.20
CA MET A 45 5.46 -5.75 -0.88
C MET A 45 4.24 -5.21 -1.63
N ALA A 46 3.30 -4.56 -0.92
CA ALA A 46 2.17 -3.90 -1.57
C ALA A 46 2.64 -2.78 -2.52
N LYS A 47 3.64 -2.00 -2.11
CA LYS A 47 4.31 -1.02 -2.99
C LYS A 47 4.94 -1.70 -4.21
N ASP A 48 5.71 -2.75 -4.01
CA ASP A 48 6.42 -3.45 -5.09
C ASP A 48 5.45 -4.03 -6.13
N LYS A 49 4.35 -4.63 -5.68
CA LYS A 49 3.25 -5.09 -6.55
C LYS A 49 2.57 -3.95 -7.29
N CYS A 50 2.32 -2.83 -6.61
CA CYS A 50 1.71 -1.65 -7.21
C CYS A 50 2.60 -1.04 -8.31
N VAL A 51 3.91 -0.97 -8.07
CA VAL A 51 4.90 -0.53 -9.07
C VAL A 51 5.00 -1.50 -10.23
N THR A 52 5.01 -2.81 -9.96
CA THR A 52 5.01 -3.85 -11.01
C THR A 52 3.78 -3.74 -11.90
N TYR A 53 2.61 -3.46 -11.31
CA TYR A 53 1.37 -3.25 -12.04
C TYR A 53 1.42 -1.95 -12.86
N GLN A 54 1.91 -0.85 -12.28
CA GLN A 54 2.15 0.40 -12.99
C GLN A 54 3.00 0.18 -14.24
N ASN A 55 4.13 -0.50 -14.10
CA ASN A 55 5.05 -0.77 -15.20
C ASN A 55 4.40 -1.63 -16.28
N ASN A 56 3.61 -2.64 -15.90
CA ASN A 56 2.85 -3.44 -16.85
C ASN A 56 1.86 -2.59 -17.65
N ILE A 57 1.04 -1.77 -16.98
CA ILE A 57 0.06 -0.93 -17.69
C ILE A 57 0.79 0.10 -18.59
N ASN A 58 1.85 0.74 -18.09
CA ASN A 58 2.61 1.72 -18.86
C ASN A 58 3.25 1.09 -20.10
N THR A 59 3.70 -0.16 -19.99
CA THR A 59 4.26 -0.91 -21.14
C THR A 59 3.17 -1.33 -22.12
N SER A 60 1.99 -1.75 -21.63
CA SER A 60 0.91 -2.25 -22.49
C SER A 60 0.10 -1.16 -23.18
N ILE A 61 -0.07 0.01 -22.57
CA ILE A 61 -0.97 1.06 -23.07
C ILE A 61 -0.21 2.32 -23.49
N ALA A 62 1.08 2.46 -23.17
CA ALA A 62 1.90 3.67 -23.43
C ALA A 62 1.26 4.98 -22.93
N LEU A 63 0.27 4.88 -22.04
CA LEU A 63 -0.33 6.00 -21.33
C LEU A 63 0.39 6.07 -19.99
N GLY A 64 0.95 7.21 -19.62
CA GLY A 64 1.67 7.38 -18.36
C GLY A 64 0.76 7.23 -17.14
N TYR A 65 0.58 6.02 -16.62
CA TYR A 65 -0.11 5.79 -15.36
C TYR A 65 0.85 6.05 -14.19
N THR A 66 0.30 6.70 -13.16
CA THR A 66 0.92 6.86 -11.85
C THR A 66 0.09 6.09 -10.83
N CYS A 67 0.73 5.18 -10.09
CA CYS A 67 0.06 4.34 -9.10
C CYS A 67 0.51 4.64 -7.69
N VAL A 68 -0.43 4.60 -6.74
CA VAL A 68 -0.17 4.80 -5.31
C VAL A 68 -0.93 3.76 -4.48
N ILE A 69 -0.30 3.27 -3.42
CA ILE A 69 -1.00 2.45 -2.42
C ILE A 69 -1.75 3.36 -1.44
N LYS A 70 -3.01 3.05 -1.17
CA LYS A 70 -3.82 3.65 -0.10
C LYS A 70 -4.06 2.65 1.02
#